data_AF-A0A1F6B2Q3-F1
#
_entry.id   AF-A0A1F6B2Q3-F1
#
_cell.length_a   1.000
_cell.length_b   1.000
_cell.length_c   1.000
_cell.angle_alpha   90.00
_cell.angle_beta   90.00
_cell.angle_gamma   90.00
#
_symmetry.space_group_name_H-M   'P 1'
#
loop_
_entity.id
_entity.type
_entity.pdbx_description
1 polymer ?
#
loop_
_entity_poly.entity_id
_entity_poly.type
_entity_poly.pdbx_seq_one_letter_code
_entity_poly.pdbx_strand_id
1 'polypeptide(L)'
;MAIKRNLDIEIAEIVCVLHDIYTIKTGKYANHAKKGAIIAKTILMETKEFKNKEISIICEAIAEHSNKQIYSDKPYVELVKDADVFECSLYQEAKGFYKLHKSGKVYREYVNRIRNVRRELGLSTNFIFRK
;
A
#
# COMPACT_ATOMS: atom_id res chain seq x y z
N MET A 1 9.11 5.21 6.71
CA MET A 1 9.58 4.48 5.50
C MET A 1 10.04 5.46 4.42
N ALA A 2 9.21 6.42 3.97
CA ALA A 2 9.61 7.40 2.94
C ALA A 2 11.00 8.05 3.19
N ILE A 3 11.23 8.56 4.41
CA ILE A 3 12.54 9.13 4.83
C ILE A 3 13.69 8.12 4.65
N LYS A 4 13.52 6.87 5.10
CA LYS A 4 14.55 5.82 4.98
C LYS A 4 14.81 5.40 3.52
N ARG A 5 13.81 5.57 2.65
CA ARG A 5 13.88 5.24 1.22
C ARG A 5 14.23 6.44 0.35
N ASN A 6 14.51 7.61 0.95
CA ASN A 6 14.79 8.87 0.26
C ASN A 6 13.70 9.24 -0.77
N LEU A 7 12.44 9.12 -0.35
CA LEU A 7 11.26 9.48 -1.16
C LEU A 7 10.63 10.78 -0.65
N ASP A 8 9.92 11.45 -1.55
CA ASP A 8 9.11 12.60 -1.23
C ASP A 8 8.01 12.18 -0.24
N ILE A 9 7.98 12.85 0.91
CA ILE A 9 7.11 12.51 2.03
C ILE A 9 5.65 12.83 1.65
N GLU A 10 5.42 13.96 0.99
CA GLU A 10 4.08 14.41 0.60
C GLU A 10 3.45 13.43 -0.39
N ILE A 11 4.19 13.02 -1.42
CA ILE A 11 3.70 12.00 -2.37
C ILE A 11 3.40 10.67 -1.64
N ALA A 12 4.27 10.24 -0.74
CA ALA A 12 4.09 8.99 0.00
C ALA A 12 2.84 9.05 0.92
N GLU A 13 2.63 10.17 1.62
CA GLU A 13 1.47 10.39 2.48
C GLU A 13 0.17 10.37 1.68
N ILE A 14 0.12 11.11 0.56
CA ILE A 14 -1.07 11.16 -0.30
C ILE A 14 -1.42 9.76 -0.84
N VAL A 15 -0.42 9.01 -1.30
CA VAL A 15 -0.63 7.62 -1.76
C VAL A 15 -1.21 6.78 -0.64
N CYS A 16 -0.64 6.83 0.57
CA CYS A 16 -1.10 6.05 1.72
C CYS A 16 -2.51 6.47 2.18
N VAL A 17 -2.86 7.75 2.16
CA VAL A 17 -4.20 8.23 2.55
C VAL A 17 -5.26 7.82 1.53
N LEU A 18 -4.92 7.83 0.24
CA LEU A 18 -5.90 7.62 -0.84
C LEU A 18 -5.96 6.18 -1.37
N HIS A 19 -5.06 5.27 -0.97
CA HIS A 19 -4.95 3.94 -1.60
C HIS A 19 -6.28 3.16 -1.64
N ASP A 20 -7.05 3.21 -0.55
CA ASP A 20 -8.32 2.51 -0.38
C ASP A 20 -9.56 3.41 -0.56
N ILE A 21 -9.42 4.59 -1.18
CA ILE A 21 -10.51 5.57 -1.30
C ILE A 21 -11.78 5.01 -1.96
N TYR A 22 -11.65 4.07 -2.89
CA TYR A 22 -12.82 3.41 -3.50
C TYR A 22 -13.59 2.57 -2.48
N THR A 23 -12.88 1.82 -1.66
CA THR A 23 -13.47 0.97 -0.62
C THR A 23 -14.11 1.82 0.46
N ILE A 24 -13.44 2.90 0.89
CA ILE A 24 -14.01 3.87 1.83
C ILE A 24 -15.31 4.47 1.29
N LYS A 25 -15.32 4.88 0.01
CA LYS A 25 -16.48 5.52 -0.61
C LYS A 25 -17.66 4.57 -0.86
N THR A 26 -17.40 3.29 -1.11
CA THR A 26 -18.43 2.37 -1.67
C THR A 26 -18.69 1.11 -0.86
N GLY A 27 -17.83 0.78 0.11
CA GLY A 27 -17.82 -0.50 0.81
C GLY A 27 -17.41 -1.70 -0.06
N LYS A 28 -16.97 -1.49 -1.31
CA LYS A 28 -16.65 -2.57 -2.26
C LYS A 28 -15.14 -2.75 -2.41
N TYR A 29 -14.70 -4.02 -2.55
CA TYR A 29 -13.28 -4.37 -2.74
C TYR A 29 -12.92 -4.79 -4.17
N ALA A 30 -13.91 -5.15 -5.00
CA ALA A 30 -13.65 -5.64 -6.36
C ALA A 30 -13.00 -4.55 -7.24
N ASN A 31 -11.73 -4.79 -7.63
CA ASN A 31 -10.87 -3.85 -8.35
C ASN A 31 -10.72 -2.49 -7.64
N HIS A 32 -10.72 -2.46 -6.30
CA HIS A 32 -10.67 -1.22 -5.52
C HIS A 32 -9.43 -0.37 -5.84
N ALA A 33 -8.25 -0.98 -5.99
CA ALA A 33 -7.03 -0.25 -6.31
C ALA A 33 -7.13 0.57 -7.61
N LYS A 34 -7.51 -0.08 -8.72
CA LYS A 34 -7.66 0.59 -10.03
C LYS A 34 -8.77 1.63 -10.04
N LYS A 35 -9.90 1.35 -9.39
CA LYS A 35 -11.01 2.30 -9.28
C LYS A 35 -10.69 3.46 -8.34
N GLY A 36 -9.93 3.19 -7.28
CA GLY A 36 -9.41 4.16 -6.32
C GLY A 36 -8.47 5.15 -7.00
N ALA A 37 -7.59 4.68 -7.88
CA ALA A 37 -6.70 5.54 -8.67
C ALA A 37 -7.47 6.53 -9.55
N ILE A 38 -8.61 6.14 -10.12
CA ILE A 38 -9.47 7.04 -10.90
C ILE A 38 -10.06 8.13 -9.99
N ILE A 39 -10.55 7.76 -8.80
CA ILE A 39 -11.09 8.73 -7.82
C ILE A 39 -9.98 9.67 -7.33
N ALA A 40 -8.81 9.14 -6.99
CA ALA A 40 -7.66 9.91 -6.55
C ALA A 40 -7.22 10.92 -7.62
N LYS A 41 -7.20 10.51 -8.90
CA LYS A 41 -6.90 11.42 -10.01
C LYS A 41 -7.85 12.62 -10.05
N THR A 42 -9.15 12.38 -9.92
CA THR A 42 -10.15 13.46 -9.89
C THR A 42 -9.90 14.43 -8.73
N ILE A 43 -9.71 13.90 -7.52
CA ILE A 43 -9.43 14.71 -6.32
C ILE A 43 -8.19 15.60 -6.54
N LEU A 44 -7.08 15.02 -7.00
CA LEU A 44 -5.82 15.75 -7.17
C LEU A 44 -5.87 16.78 -8.30
N MET A 45 -6.62 16.50 -9.38
CA MET A 45 -6.81 17.48 -10.45
C MET A 45 -7.67 18.67 -10.00
N GLU A 46 -8.66 18.43 -9.15
CA GLU A 46 -9.55 19.48 -8.64
C GLU A 46 -8.83 20.45 -7.68
N THR A 47 -7.81 20.00 -6.95
CA THR A 47 -7.02 20.91 -6.08
C THR A 47 -6.21 21.93 -6.89
N LYS A 48 -5.77 21.56 -8.11
CA LYS A 48 -4.85 22.36 -8.94
C LYS A 48 -3.48 22.64 -8.29
N GLU A 49 -3.11 21.87 -7.27
CA GLU A 49 -1.85 22.05 -6.53
C GLU A 49 -0.74 21.10 -7.02
N PHE A 50 -1.09 20.05 -7.77
CA PHE A 50 -0.14 19.02 -8.21
C PHE A 50 0.19 19.10 -9.69
N LYS A 51 1.44 18.80 -10.03
CA LYS A 51 1.89 18.61 -11.41
C LYS A 51 1.38 17.29 -11.96
N ASN A 52 1.17 17.22 -13.28
CA ASN A 52 0.75 15.99 -13.96
C ASN A 52 1.65 14.79 -13.64
N LYS A 53 2.96 14.99 -13.46
CA LYS A 53 3.91 13.94 -13.08
C LYS A 53 3.64 13.39 -11.68
N GLU A 54 3.36 14.25 -10.70
CA GLU A 54 3.03 13.87 -9.33
C GLU A 54 1.72 13.09 -9.29
N ILE A 55 0.68 13.59 -9.98
CA ILE A 55 -0.61 12.89 -10.12
C ILE A 55 -0.41 11.50 -10.73
N SER A 56 0.41 11.39 -11.78
CA SER A 56 0.69 10.09 -12.43
C SER A 56 1.37 9.11 -11.47
N ILE A 57 2.37 9.56 -10.71
CA ILE A 57 3.07 8.73 -9.72
C ILE A 57 2.09 8.24 -8.65
N ILE A 58 1.26 9.15 -8.12
CA ILE A 58 0.28 8.82 -7.07
C ILE A 58 -0.75 7.81 -7.59
N CYS A 59 -1.34 8.07 -8.76
CA CYS A 59 -2.36 7.20 -9.35
C CYS A 59 -1.80 5.81 -9.67
N GLU A 60 -0.56 5.74 -10.15
CA GLU A 60 0.10 4.47 -10.43
C GLU A 60 0.37 3.65 -9.15
N ALA A 61 0.87 4.30 -8.10
CA ALA A 61 1.07 3.64 -6.81
C ALA A 61 -0.25 3.09 -6.24
N ILE A 62 -1.32 3.90 -6.29
CA ILE A 62 -2.65 3.47 -5.87
C ILE A 62 -3.18 2.33 -6.76
N ALA A 63 -3.04 2.39 -8.08
CA ALA A 63 -3.57 1.35 -8.96
C ALA A 63 -2.94 -0.03 -8.71
N GLU A 64 -1.67 -0.06 -8.32
CA GLU A 64 -0.88 -1.27 -8.14
C GLU A 64 -0.77 -1.76 -6.69
N HIS A 65 -1.26 -0.99 -5.70
CA HIS A 65 -1.01 -1.28 -4.28
C HIS A 65 -1.53 -2.65 -3.83
N SER A 66 -2.58 -3.18 -4.47
CA SER A 66 -3.17 -4.49 -4.15
C SER A 66 -2.38 -5.68 -4.73
N ASN A 67 -1.52 -5.45 -5.72
CA ASN A 67 -0.70 -6.47 -6.39
C ASN A 67 0.59 -6.77 -5.61
N LYS A 68 0.47 -7.20 -4.35
CA LYS A 68 1.63 -7.40 -3.44
C LYS A 68 2.67 -8.38 -3.96
N GLN A 69 2.24 -9.35 -4.77
CA GLN A 69 3.09 -10.40 -5.33
C GLN A 69 3.87 -9.97 -6.58
N ILE A 70 3.56 -8.80 -7.15
CA ILE A 70 4.25 -8.26 -8.31
C ILE A 70 5.18 -7.17 -7.79
N TYR A 71 6.47 -7.32 -8.00
CA TYR A 71 7.46 -6.29 -7.67
C TYR A 71 7.72 -5.41 -8.89
N SER A 72 8.04 -4.16 -8.64
CA SER A 72 8.39 -3.17 -9.66
C SER A 72 9.62 -2.36 -9.25
N ASP A 73 10.19 -1.64 -10.19
CA ASP A 73 11.24 -0.63 -9.99
C ASP A 73 10.67 0.72 -9.53
N LYS A 74 9.36 0.81 -9.31
CA LYS A 74 8.64 2.04 -8.94
C LYS A 74 8.58 2.19 -7.43
N PRO A 75 9.31 3.15 -6.84
CA PRO A 75 9.50 3.18 -5.39
C PRO A 75 8.22 3.46 -4.60
N TYR A 76 7.32 4.33 -5.10
CA TYR A 76 6.05 4.62 -4.43
C TYR A 76 5.05 3.45 -4.49
N VAL A 77 5.09 2.65 -5.57
CA VAL A 77 4.32 1.40 -5.68
C VAL A 77 4.77 0.42 -4.61
N GLU A 78 6.08 0.23 -4.43
CA GLU A 78 6.59 -0.68 -3.41
C GLU A 78 6.38 -0.13 -1.99
N LEU A 79 6.50 1.19 -1.78
CA LEU A 79 6.24 1.83 -0.49
C LEU A 79 4.80 1.60 -0.04
N VAL A 80 3.79 1.86 -0.88
CA VAL A 80 2.40 1.67 -0.47
C VAL A 80 2.06 0.21 -0.25
N LYS A 81 2.66 -0.69 -1.05
CA LYS A 81 2.47 -2.13 -0.85
C LYS A 81 2.94 -2.57 0.53
N ASP A 82 4.11 -2.10 0.92
CA ASP A 82 4.76 -2.37 2.19
C ASP A 82 4.03 -1.72 3.37
N ALA A 83 3.59 -0.48 3.20
CA ALA A 83 2.85 0.25 4.24
C ALA A 83 1.51 -0.41 4.58
N ASP A 84 0.71 -0.75 3.58
CA ASP A 84 -0.60 -1.39 3.77
C ASP A 84 -0.45 -2.76 4.48
N VAL A 85 0.44 -3.65 4.00
CA VAL A 85 0.59 -4.95 4.69
C VAL A 85 1.20 -4.83 6.09
N PHE A 86 2.06 -3.84 6.32
CA PHE A 86 2.62 -3.60 7.65
C PHE A 86 1.53 -3.10 8.60
N GLU A 87 0.75 -2.10 8.21
CA GLU A 87 -0.39 -1.59 8.99
C GLU A 87 -1.37 -2.71 9.31
N CYS A 88 -1.76 -3.48 8.29
CA CYS A 88 -2.71 -4.57 8.49
C CYS A 88 -2.17 -5.66 9.43
N SER A 89 -0.86 -5.88 9.47
CA SER A 89 -0.23 -6.84 10.39
C SER A 89 -0.36 -6.45 11.87
N LEU A 90 -0.72 -5.20 12.15
CA LEU A 90 -0.92 -4.65 13.51
C LEU A 90 -2.33 -4.90 14.06
N TYR A 91 -3.26 -5.43 13.26
CA TYR A 91 -4.56 -5.89 13.75
C TYR A 91 -4.49 -7.31 14.32
N GLN A 92 -5.33 -7.57 15.32
CA GLN A 92 -5.55 -8.93 15.81
C GLN A 92 -6.14 -9.80 14.69
N GLU A 93 -5.83 -11.10 14.72
CA GLU A 93 -6.31 -12.09 13.73
C GLU A 93 -5.88 -11.88 12.26
N ALA A 94 -5.08 -10.85 11.95
CA ALA A 94 -4.62 -10.58 10.58
C ALA A 94 -3.94 -11.80 9.91
N LYS A 95 -3.16 -12.57 10.68
CA LYS A 95 -2.54 -13.81 10.21
C LYS A 95 -3.57 -14.83 9.74
N GLY A 96 -4.61 -15.07 10.54
CA GLY A 96 -5.68 -16.03 10.23
C GLY A 96 -6.46 -15.58 9.00
N PHE A 97 -6.83 -14.30 8.96
CA PHE A 97 -7.54 -13.69 7.85
C PHE A 97 -6.77 -13.86 6.53
N TYR A 98 -5.48 -13.50 6.48
CA TYR A 98 -4.71 -13.64 5.25
C TYR A 98 -4.46 -15.09 4.84
N LYS A 99 -4.22 -15.99 5.78
CA LYS A 99 -4.02 -17.40 5.48
C LYS A 99 -5.27 -18.04 4.86
N LEU A 100 -6.46 -17.59 5.26
CA LEU A 100 -7.74 -18.08 4.75
C LEU A 100 -8.09 -17.49 3.36
N HIS A 101 -7.84 -16.19 3.15
CA HIS A 101 -8.36 -15.47 1.98
C HIS A 101 -7.34 -15.25 0.86
N LYS A 102 -6.07 -15.59 1.06
CA LYS A 102 -5.01 -15.40 0.05
C LYS A 102 -4.44 -16.75 -0.38
N SER A 103 -4.09 -16.87 -1.66
CA SER A 103 -3.35 -18.05 -2.15
C SER A 103 -2.02 -18.18 -1.42
N GLY A 104 -1.48 -19.39 -1.32
CA GLY A 104 -0.22 -19.64 -0.61
C GLY A 104 0.94 -18.80 -1.12
N LYS A 105 1.00 -18.51 -2.43
CA LYS A 105 1.99 -17.61 -3.03
C LYS A 105 1.81 -16.17 -2.53
N VAL A 106 0.60 -15.63 -2.61
CA VAL A 106 0.31 -14.25 -2.21
C VAL A 106 0.54 -14.07 -0.70
N TYR A 107 0.10 -15.02 0.12
CA TYR A 107 0.34 -14.98 1.57
C TYR A 107 1.82 -14.89 1.93
N ARG A 108 2.69 -15.67 1.25
CA ARG A 108 4.14 -15.59 1.47
C ARG A 108 4.70 -14.20 1.15
N GLU A 109 4.21 -13.56 0.11
CA GLU A 109 4.65 -12.21 -0.24
C GLU A 109 4.22 -11.16 0.79
N TYR A 110 3.02 -11.28 1.36
CA TYR A 110 2.60 -10.41 2.48
C TYR A 110 3.55 -10.59 3.67
N VAL A 111 3.85 -11.85 4.05
CA VAL A 111 4.79 -12.18 5.12
C VAL A 111 6.19 -11.62 4.86
N ASN A 112 6.69 -11.72 3.62
CA ASN A 112 8.01 -11.21 3.25
C ASN A 112 8.09 -9.69 3.35
N ARG A 113 7.08 -8.99 2.83
CA ARG A 113 6.97 -7.53 2.93
C ARG A 113 6.93 -7.06 4.38
N ILE A 114 6.07 -7.66 5.22
CA ILE A 114 5.99 -7.33 6.65
C ILE A 114 7.36 -7.52 7.31
N ARG A 115 8.05 -8.64 7.04
CA ARG A 115 9.38 -8.91 7.60
C ARG A 115 10.41 -7.87 7.15
N ASN A 116 10.38 -7.47 5.88
CA ASN A 116 11.29 -6.49 5.32
C ASN A 116 11.06 -5.10 5.92
N VAL A 117 9.80 -4.66 6.06
CA VAL A 117 9.45 -3.40 6.72
C VAL A 117 9.92 -3.40 8.18
N ARG A 118 9.68 -4.49 8.92
CA ARG A 118 10.15 -4.61 10.31
C ARG A 118 11.66 -4.48 10.39
N ARG A 119 12.41 -5.14 9.50
CA ARG A 119 13.88 -5.00 9.42
C ARG A 119 14.29 -3.56 9.08
N GLU A 120 13.66 -2.93 8.09
CA GLU A 120 13.91 -1.54 7.70
C GLU A 120 13.74 -0.58 8.88
N LEU A 121 12.72 -0.83 9.72
CA LEU A 121 12.40 -0.02 10.90
C LEU A 121 13.16 -0.43 12.18
N GLY A 122 14.05 -1.43 12.14
CA GLY A 122 14.78 -1.91 13.32
C GLY A 122 13.93 -2.68 14.34
N LEU A 123 12.78 -3.23 13.90
CA LEU A 123 11.86 -4.01 14.72
C LEU A 123 12.18 -5.52 14.66
N SER A 124 11.84 -6.26 15.73
CA SER A 124 12.02 -7.71 15.78
C SER A 124 11.26 -8.44 14.67
N THR A 125 11.91 -9.37 13.98
CA THR A 125 11.29 -10.21 12.94
C THR A 125 10.76 -11.55 13.44
N ASN A 126 10.87 -11.83 14.75
CA ASN A 126 10.39 -13.09 15.35
C ASN A 126 8.86 -13.14 15.44
N PHE A 127 8.22 -11.98 15.57
CA PHE A 127 6.77 -11.83 15.56
C PHE A 127 6.41 -10.79 14.51
N ILE A 128 5.88 -11.26 13.38
CA ILE A 128 5.53 -10.40 12.25
C ILE A 128 4.06 -9.97 12.23
N PHE A 129 3.17 -10.75 12.86
CA PHE A 129 1.77 -10.38 13.07
C PHE A 129 1.55 -10.11 14.55
N ARG A 130 0.64 -9.19 14.86
CA ARG A 130 0.09 -9.04 16.20
C ARG A 130 -0.57 -10.35 16.64
N LYS A 131 -0.36 -10.71 17.90
CA LYS A 131 -1.04 -11.81 18.58
C LYS A 131 -2.30 -11.31 19.26
#